data_AF-A0A7J9STI1-F1
#
_entry.id   AF-A0A7J9STI1-F1
#
_cell.length_a   1.000
_cell.length_b   1.000
_cell.length_c   1.000
_cell.angle_alpha   90.00
_cell.angle_beta   90.00
_cell.angle_gamma   90.00
#
_symmetry.space_group_name_H-M   'P 1'
#
loop_
_entity.id
_entity.type
_entity.pdbx_description
1 polymer ?
#
loop_
_entity_poly.entity_id
_entity_poly.type
_entity_poly.pdbx_seq_one_letter_code
_entity_poly.pdbx_strand_id
1 'polypeptide(L)'
;MKLSELIFNKNGMSIRTELPIIGEMLTEPMPYDKLSYDGFNITVTSIEPLIEDGVLVELKFKVSNTSSIKPTNNELISLKSRNISERIPQKIVMRLEEHNWPDHYARFTRQLYNPSTAPYLIRMIIKERGSINDTDLRDLLEKQGYSKTSGGIAASINVLENVTQEVKVEGKAKNKRYIWVDK
;
A
#
# COMPACT_ATOMS: atom_id res chain seq x y z
N MET A 1 22.37 -20.31 -16.51
CA MET A 1 21.39 -19.86 -15.48
C MET A 1 20.05 -19.78 -16.20
N LYS A 2 18.99 -20.48 -15.76
CA LYS A 2 17.68 -20.42 -16.44
C LYS A 2 17.08 -19.03 -16.18
N LEU A 3 16.88 -18.24 -17.24
CA LEU A 3 16.13 -16.99 -17.14
C LEU A 3 14.65 -17.36 -17.04
N SER A 4 14.03 -17.00 -15.94
CA SER A 4 12.58 -17.07 -15.77
C SER A 4 12.07 -15.64 -15.66
N GLU A 5 11.10 -15.28 -16.48
CA GLU A 5 10.38 -14.01 -16.39
C GLU A 5 9.11 -14.24 -15.59
N LEU A 6 8.78 -13.30 -14.70
CA LEU A 6 7.48 -13.26 -14.04
C LEU A 6 6.66 -12.12 -14.64
N ILE A 7 5.46 -12.44 -15.12
CA ILE A 7 4.53 -11.50 -15.74
C ILE A 7 3.30 -11.42 -14.84
N PHE A 8 2.98 -10.23 -14.33
CA PHE A 8 1.79 -10.00 -13.52
C PHE A 8 0.72 -9.33 -14.36
N ASN A 9 -0.51 -9.86 -14.32
CA ASN A 9 -1.66 -9.26 -14.99
C ASN A 9 -2.89 -9.31 -14.08
N LYS A 10 -4.01 -8.75 -14.57
CA LYS A 10 -5.28 -8.69 -13.84
C LYS A 10 -5.88 -10.06 -13.49
N ASN A 11 -5.49 -11.11 -14.19
CA ASN A 11 -6.03 -12.47 -14.06
C ASN A 11 -5.10 -13.39 -13.25
N GLY A 12 -3.87 -12.97 -12.94
CA GLY A 12 -2.90 -13.82 -12.23
C GLY A 12 -1.44 -13.45 -12.54
N MET A 13 -0.56 -14.38 -12.24
CA MET A 13 0.86 -14.35 -12.57
C MET A 13 1.14 -15.39 -13.65
N SER A 14 2.04 -15.12 -14.59
CA SER A 14 2.57 -16.12 -15.51
C SER A 14 4.07 -16.25 -15.33
N ILE A 15 4.56 -17.48 -15.28
CA ILE A 15 5.98 -17.79 -15.27
C ILE A 15 6.37 -18.11 -16.71
N ARG A 16 7.30 -17.35 -17.28
CA ARG A 16 7.87 -17.65 -18.59
C ARG A 16 9.27 -18.21 -18.39
N THR A 17 9.50 -19.45 -18.78
CA THR A 17 10.81 -20.10 -18.64
C THR A 17 11.36 -20.41 -20.02
N GLU A 18 12.58 -19.98 -20.28
CA GLU A 18 13.31 -20.35 -21.49
C GLU A 18 13.76 -21.81 -21.38
N LEU A 19 13.35 -22.64 -22.34
CA LEU A 19 13.76 -24.04 -22.42
C LEU A 19 15.11 -24.14 -23.14
N PRO A 20 16.19 -24.54 -22.46
CA PRO A 20 17.55 -24.48 -23.01
C PRO A 20 17.80 -25.44 -24.19
N ILE A 21 16.88 -26.36 -24.47
CA ILE A 21 17.04 -27.41 -25.50
C ILE A 21 16.41 -26.98 -26.85
N ILE A 22 15.40 -26.11 -26.83
CA ILE A 22 14.57 -25.81 -28.02
C ILE A 22 14.56 -24.30 -28.34
N GLY A 23 15.02 -23.44 -27.44
CA GLY A 23 14.91 -21.97 -27.60
C GLY A 23 13.46 -21.46 -27.53
N GLU A 24 12.53 -22.35 -27.18
CA GLU A 24 11.13 -22.04 -26.98
C GLU A 24 10.88 -21.53 -25.56
N MET A 25 9.92 -20.61 -25.47
CA MET A 25 9.49 -20.01 -24.21
C MET A 25 8.22 -20.71 -23.72
N LEU A 26 8.32 -21.46 -22.62
CA LEU A 26 7.16 -22.04 -21.96
C LEU A 26 6.52 -20.98 -21.07
N THR A 27 5.23 -20.73 -21.24
CA THR A 27 4.46 -19.80 -20.40
C THR A 27 3.42 -20.56 -19.60
N GLU A 28 3.56 -20.58 -18.27
CA GLU A 28 2.62 -21.23 -17.37
C GLU A 28 1.81 -20.18 -16.59
N PRO A 29 0.48 -20.11 -16.81
CA PRO A 29 -0.38 -19.23 -16.04
C PRO A 29 -0.65 -19.80 -14.63
N MET A 30 -0.52 -18.94 -13.63
CA MET A 30 -0.75 -19.21 -12.22
C MET A 30 -1.74 -18.17 -11.67
N PRO A 31 -3.02 -18.52 -11.54
CA PRO A 31 -3.99 -17.62 -10.94
C PRO A 31 -3.71 -17.45 -9.44
N TYR A 32 -4.09 -16.28 -8.90
CA TYR A 32 -3.70 -15.87 -7.55
C TYR A 32 -4.25 -16.78 -6.44
N ASP A 33 -5.38 -17.44 -6.68
CA ASP A 33 -6.02 -18.41 -5.79
C ASP A 33 -5.20 -19.70 -5.61
N LYS A 34 -4.23 -19.96 -6.50
CA LYS A 34 -3.32 -21.12 -6.43
C LYS A 34 -1.97 -20.80 -5.78
N LEU A 35 -1.73 -19.56 -5.36
CA LEU A 35 -0.51 -19.20 -4.65
C LEU A 35 -0.58 -19.67 -3.20
N SER A 36 0.50 -20.28 -2.70
CA SER A 36 0.58 -20.72 -1.31
C SER A 36 0.47 -19.53 -0.35
N TYR A 37 -0.28 -19.72 0.75
CA TYR A 37 -0.43 -18.74 1.83
C TYR A 37 0.84 -18.55 2.67
N ASP A 38 1.81 -19.46 2.56
CA ASP A 38 3.08 -19.39 3.28
C ASP A 38 4.04 -18.33 2.71
N GLY A 39 3.57 -17.55 1.74
CA GLY A 39 4.34 -16.53 1.06
C GLY A 39 5.27 -17.10 0.00
N PHE A 40 5.69 -16.24 -0.92
CA PHE A 40 6.61 -16.59 -1.99
C PHE A 40 7.76 -15.59 -1.97
N ASN A 41 8.99 -16.10 -1.88
CA ASN A 41 10.19 -15.27 -1.88
C ASN A 41 10.72 -15.13 -3.31
N ILE A 42 10.68 -13.89 -3.82
CA ILE A 42 11.22 -13.53 -5.13
C ILE A 42 12.38 -12.57 -4.93
N THR A 43 13.54 -12.90 -5.48
CA THR A 43 14.64 -11.93 -5.61
C THR A 43 14.57 -11.27 -6.98
N VAL A 44 13.97 -10.07 -7.02
CA VAL A 44 13.91 -9.23 -8.22
C VAL A 44 15.28 -8.56 -8.42
N THR A 45 15.87 -8.74 -9.59
CA THR A 45 17.15 -8.15 -9.97
C THR A 45 17.00 -6.92 -10.86
N SER A 46 15.91 -6.83 -11.62
CA SER A 46 15.60 -5.68 -12.46
C SER A 46 14.09 -5.53 -12.64
N ILE A 47 13.64 -4.29 -12.82
CA ILE A 47 12.26 -3.91 -13.13
C ILE A 47 12.29 -3.08 -14.41
N GLU A 48 11.57 -3.52 -15.44
CA GLU A 48 11.50 -2.87 -16.74
C GLU A 48 10.03 -2.49 -17.04
N PRO A 49 9.68 -1.19 -17.04
CA PRO A 49 8.33 -0.75 -17.38
C PRO A 49 8.12 -0.69 -18.90
N LEU A 50 6.95 -1.11 -19.37
CA LEU A 50 6.45 -0.87 -20.72
C LEU A 50 5.37 0.22 -20.65
N ILE A 51 5.63 1.34 -21.32
CA ILE A 51 4.73 2.49 -21.37
C ILE A 51 4.29 2.68 -22.83
N GLU A 52 2.99 2.64 -23.08
CA GLU A 52 2.37 2.92 -24.38
C GLU A 52 1.47 4.14 -24.24
N ASP A 53 1.59 5.12 -25.14
CA ASP A 53 0.83 6.38 -25.12
C ASP A 53 0.84 7.12 -23.76
N GLY A 54 1.96 7.03 -23.04
CA GLY A 54 2.11 7.65 -21.71
C GLY A 54 1.43 6.89 -20.57
N VAL A 55 0.86 5.71 -20.84
CA VAL A 55 0.21 4.83 -19.84
C VAL A 55 1.09 3.62 -19.58
N LEU A 56 1.31 3.28 -18.30
CA LEU A 56 2.02 2.05 -17.92
C LEU A 56 1.14 0.84 -18.26
N VAL A 57 1.60 0.02 -19.21
CA VAL A 57 0.89 -1.18 -19.70
C VAL A 57 1.42 -2.45 -19.06
N GLU A 58 2.74 -2.56 -18.85
CA GLU A 58 3.37 -3.77 -18.32
C GLU A 58 4.54 -3.43 -17.38
N LEU A 59 4.76 -4.27 -16.36
CA LEU A 59 5.98 -4.26 -15.56
C LEU A 59 6.63 -5.64 -15.68
N LYS A 60 7.82 -5.68 -16.27
CA LYS A 60 8.61 -6.91 -16.40
C LYS A 60 9.62 -7.00 -15.27
N PHE A 61 9.64 -8.14 -14.60
CA PHE A 61 10.54 -8.40 -13.48
C PHE A 61 11.55 -9.47 -13.88
N LYS A 62 12.85 -9.15 -13.82
CA LYS A 62 13.91 -10.15 -13.90
C LYS A 62 14.14 -10.72 -12.50
N VAL A 63 14.19 -12.04 -12.38
CA VAL A 63 14.34 -12.72 -11.08
C VAL A 63 15.54 -13.67 -11.10
N SER A 64 16.30 -13.70 -10.01
CA SER A 64 17.52 -14.53 -9.91
C SER A 64 17.36 -15.79 -9.07
N ASN A 65 16.31 -15.86 -8.23
CA ASN A 65 16.05 -17.03 -7.40
C ASN A 65 14.54 -17.18 -7.16
N THR A 66 14.00 -18.35 -7.54
CA THR A 66 12.64 -18.80 -7.22
C THR A 66 12.77 -20.03 -6.33
N SER A 67 13.01 -19.81 -5.04
CA SER A 67 13.16 -20.91 -4.10
C SER A 67 11.78 -21.56 -3.81
N SER A 68 11.47 -22.54 -4.64
CA SER A 68 10.60 -23.72 -4.45
C SER A 68 9.13 -23.52 -4.09
N ILE A 69 8.29 -23.50 -5.13
CA ILE A 69 7.00 -24.20 -5.10
C ILE A 69 7.33 -25.70 -5.10
N LYS A 70 7.39 -26.33 -3.92
CA LYS A 70 7.33 -27.80 -3.82
C LYS A 70 6.05 -28.17 -3.09
N PRO A 71 5.12 -28.89 -3.74
CA PRO A 71 3.98 -29.46 -3.03
C PRO A 71 4.51 -30.66 -2.26
N THR A 72 4.68 -30.54 -0.94
CA THR A 72 5.00 -31.72 -0.13
C THR A 72 4.28 -31.66 1.21
N ASN A 73 3.47 -32.69 1.42
CA ASN A 73 2.76 -33.02 2.65
C ASN A 73 3.67 -32.92 3.89
N ASN A 74 3.08 -32.47 4.99
CA ASN A 74 3.49 -32.71 6.37
C ASN A 74 5.01 -32.72 6.64
N GLU A 75 5.60 -31.55 6.85
CA GLU A 75 6.73 -31.42 7.79
C GLU A 75 6.68 -30.05 8.46
N LEU A 76 6.53 -30.07 9.79
CA LEU A 76 6.63 -28.93 10.68
C LEU A 76 8.03 -28.30 10.57
N ILE A 77 8.18 -27.30 9.72
CA ILE A 77 9.35 -26.41 9.76
C ILE A 77 9.04 -25.32 10.78
N SER A 78 9.47 -25.56 12.03
CA SER A 78 9.59 -24.51 13.04
C SER A 78 10.66 -23.50 12.60
N LEU A 79 10.25 -22.40 11.97
CA LEU A 79 11.09 -21.22 11.83
C LEU A 79 11.07 -20.48 13.17
N LYS A 80 12.12 -20.67 13.98
CA LYS A 80 12.40 -19.76 15.11
C LYS A 80 12.47 -18.34 14.56
N SER A 81 11.52 -17.51 14.98
CA SER A 81 11.45 -16.09 14.69
C SER A 81 12.77 -15.41 15.06
N ARG A 82 13.64 -15.18 14.08
CA ARG A 82 14.59 -14.10 14.18
C ARG A 82 13.80 -12.82 13.94
N ASN A 83 13.87 -11.91 14.91
CA ASN A 83 13.31 -10.57 14.85
C ASN A 83 13.56 -9.92 13.48
N ILE A 84 12.59 -10.02 12.56
CA ILE A 84 12.46 -9.11 11.42
C ILE A 84 11.51 -8.01 11.91
N SER A 85 11.97 -7.27 12.92
CA SER A 85 11.41 -5.97 13.27
C SER A 85 12.32 -4.93 12.64
N GLU A 86 12.32 -4.85 11.31
CA GLU A 86 12.87 -3.69 10.62
C GLU A 86 12.11 -3.45 9.31
N ARG A 87 11.14 -2.53 9.42
CA ARG A 87 10.54 -1.72 8.36
C ARG A 87 9.77 -2.47 7.26
N ILE A 88 8.68 -3.14 7.64
CA ILE A 88 7.52 -3.13 6.73
C ILE A 88 7.01 -1.67 6.72
N PRO A 89 6.96 -0.98 5.57
CA PRO A 89 6.37 0.35 5.51
C PRO A 89 4.97 0.30 6.12
N GLN A 90 4.62 1.20 7.05
CA GLN A 90 3.30 1.22 7.70
C GLN A 90 2.15 1.15 6.68
N LYS A 91 2.36 1.70 5.49
CA LYS A 91 1.44 1.61 4.34
C LYS A 91 1.08 0.17 3.93
N ILE A 92 1.99 -0.80 4.08
CA ILE A 92 1.76 -2.22 3.75
C ILE A 92 0.98 -2.90 4.89
N VAL A 93 1.34 -2.64 6.15
CA VAL A 93 0.60 -3.17 7.33
C VAL A 93 -0.84 -2.67 7.32
N MET A 94 -1.05 -1.37 7.06
CA MET A 94 -2.39 -0.78 6.99
C MET A 94 -3.27 -1.39 5.89
N ARG A 95 -2.69 -1.76 4.74
CA ARG A 95 -3.44 -2.44 3.66
C ARG A 95 -3.82 -3.87 4.01
N LEU A 96 -2.99 -4.56 4.80
CA LEU A 96 -3.26 -5.91 5.30
C LEU A 96 -4.33 -5.93 6.40
N GLU A 97 -4.70 -4.80 6.96
CA GLU A 97 -5.78 -4.71 7.97
C GLU A 97 -7.04 -4.03 7.43
N GLU A 98 -6.98 -3.45 6.22
CA GLU A 98 -8.04 -2.63 5.63
C GLU A 98 -9.38 -3.37 5.48
N HIS A 99 -9.34 -4.69 5.31
CA HIS A 99 -10.52 -5.55 5.18
C HIS A 99 -11.32 -5.71 6.48
N ASN A 100 -10.72 -5.37 7.62
CA ASN A 100 -11.38 -5.37 8.92
C ASN A 100 -11.92 -3.99 9.31
N TRP A 101 -11.69 -2.96 8.50
CA TRP A 101 -12.13 -1.61 8.80
C TRP A 101 -13.53 -1.33 8.25
N PRO A 102 -14.31 -0.46 8.91
CA PRO A 102 -15.50 0.10 8.30
C PRO A 102 -15.18 0.73 6.94
N ASP A 103 -16.04 0.52 5.94
CA ASP A 103 -15.83 0.98 4.55
C ASP A 103 -15.43 2.46 4.43
N HIS A 104 -15.99 3.29 5.30
CA HIS A 104 -15.68 4.72 5.31
C HIS A 104 -14.21 5.00 5.66
N TYR A 105 -13.59 4.23 6.58
CA TYR A 105 -12.16 4.37 6.90
C TYR A 105 -11.28 3.95 5.72
N ALA A 106 -11.55 2.82 5.09
CA ALA A 106 -10.79 2.34 3.93
C ALA A 106 -10.73 3.40 2.82
N ARG A 107 -11.87 4.02 2.49
CA ARG A 107 -11.95 5.10 1.49
C ARG A 107 -11.06 6.31 1.84
N PHE A 108 -11.17 6.83 3.06
CA PHE A 108 -10.43 8.03 3.46
C PHE A 108 -8.93 7.75 3.62
N THR A 109 -8.54 6.56 4.09
CA THR A 109 -7.14 6.13 4.15
C THR A 109 -6.48 6.11 2.76
N ARG A 110 -7.18 5.60 1.74
CA ARG A 110 -6.66 5.63 0.36
C ARG A 110 -6.44 7.06 -0.14
N GLN A 111 -7.32 7.98 0.25
CA GLN A 111 -7.26 9.39 -0.17
C GLN A 111 -6.15 10.16 0.54
N LEU A 112 -5.72 9.79 1.75
CA LEU A 112 -4.63 10.46 2.47
C LEU A 112 -3.30 10.55 1.71
N TYR A 113 -3.10 9.71 0.70
CA TYR A 113 -1.88 9.67 -0.12
C TYR A 113 -2.08 10.19 -1.54
N ASN A 114 -3.26 10.72 -1.87
CA ASN A 114 -3.53 11.30 -3.18
C ASN A 114 -3.54 12.84 -3.10
N PRO A 115 -2.54 13.53 -3.69
CA PRO A 115 -2.40 14.98 -3.62
C PRO A 115 -3.62 15.79 -4.07
N SER A 116 -4.46 15.23 -4.93
CA SER A 116 -5.65 15.91 -5.46
C SER A 116 -6.88 15.84 -4.55
N THR A 117 -6.73 15.38 -3.31
CA THR A 117 -7.87 15.12 -2.42
C THR A 117 -7.81 15.93 -1.12
N ALA A 118 -8.99 16.25 -0.57
CA ALA A 118 -9.10 16.94 0.71
C ALA A 118 -8.38 16.22 1.86
N PRO A 119 -8.46 14.89 2.02
CA PRO A 119 -7.79 14.19 3.12
C PRO A 119 -6.27 14.34 3.09
N TYR A 120 -5.66 14.30 1.90
CA TYR A 120 -4.23 14.57 1.73
C TYR A 120 -3.88 15.98 2.18
N LEU A 121 -4.64 16.99 1.74
CA LEU A 121 -4.41 18.39 2.12
C LEU A 121 -4.58 18.62 3.62
N ILE A 122 -5.60 18.02 4.24
CA ILE A 122 -5.80 18.05 5.70
C ILE A 122 -4.56 17.52 6.41
N ARG A 123 -4.07 16.35 6.01
CA ARG A 123 -2.87 15.72 6.58
C ARG A 123 -1.66 16.63 6.46
N MET A 124 -1.43 17.19 5.27
CA MET A 124 -0.29 18.08 5.01
C MET A 124 -0.36 19.38 5.83
N ILE A 125 -1.52 20.02 5.91
CA ILE A 125 -1.70 21.25 6.69
C ILE A 125 -1.39 21.00 8.18
N ILE A 126 -1.92 19.92 8.76
CA ILE A 126 -1.68 19.61 10.17
C ILE A 126 -0.20 19.28 10.40
N LYS A 127 0.41 18.50 9.50
CA LYS A 127 1.84 18.18 9.55
C LYS A 127 2.72 19.41 9.49
N GLU A 128 2.49 20.30 8.53
CA GLU A 128 3.30 21.51 8.32
C GLU A 128 3.16 22.51 9.48
N ARG A 129 1.97 22.60 10.07
CA ARG A 129 1.70 23.52 11.18
C ARG A 129 2.11 22.97 12.55
N GLY A 130 2.27 21.65 12.67
CA GLY A 130 2.50 20.93 13.94
C GLY A 130 1.29 20.94 14.88
N SER A 131 0.53 22.03 14.94
CA SER A 131 -0.72 22.16 15.68
C SER A 131 -1.61 23.22 15.05
N ILE A 132 -2.89 22.90 14.84
CA ILE A 132 -3.88 23.83 14.26
C ILE A 132 -5.26 23.66 14.90
N ASN A 133 -6.01 24.75 15.07
CA ASN A 133 -7.39 24.66 15.56
C ASN A 133 -8.37 24.32 14.40
N ASP A 134 -9.58 23.85 14.74
CA ASP A 134 -10.56 23.43 13.74
C ASP A 134 -11.01 24.56 12.80
N THR A 135 -11.12 25.79 13.31
CA THR A 135 -11.53 26.96 12.53
C THR A 135 -10.48 27.30 11.47
N ASP A 136 -9.21 27.42 11.87
CA ASP A 136 -8.10 27.75 11.00
C ASP A 136 -7.90 26.68 9.92
N LEU A 137 -8.05 25.40 10.29
CA LEU A 137 -7.99 24.31 9.32
C LEU A 137 -9.08 24.45 8.26
N ARG A 138 -10.33 24.71 8.66
CA ARG A 138 -11.45 24.91 7.72
C ARG A 138 -11.26 26.15 6.84
N ASP A 139 -10.73 27.24 7.40
CA ASP A 139 -10.43 28.45 6.64
C ASP A 139 -9.34 28.21 5.58
N LEU A 140 -8.31 27.43 5.91
CA LEU A 140 -7.27 27.06 4.94
C LEU A 140 -7.82 26.15 3.84
N LEU A 141 -8.70 25.21 4.18
CA LEU A 141 -9.34 24.33 3.20
C LEU A 141 -10.29 25.09 2.27
N GLU A 142 -11.02 26.08 2.79
CA GLU A 142 -11.89 26.95 1.98
C GLU A 142 -11.09 27.76 0.96
N LYS A 143 -9.93 28.29 1.35
CA LYS A 143 -9.00 28.97 0.43
C LYS A 143 -8.50 28.06 -0.70
N GLN A 144 -8.54 26.74 -0.50
CA GLN A 144 -8.17 25.72 -1.48
C GLN A 144 -9.39 25.16 -2.25
N GLY A 145 -10.57 25.77 -2.09
CA GLY A 145 -11.80 25.40 -2.83
C GLY A 145 -12.65 24.31 -2.16
N TYR A 146 -12.36 23.94 -0.91
CA TYR A 146 -13.13 22.92 -0.18
C TYR A 146 -14.18 23.52 0.75
N SER A 147 -15.33 22.85 0.86
CA SER A 147 -16.39 23.32 1.76
C SER A 147 -16.03 23.16 3.23
N LYS A 148 -16.22 24.26 3.99
CA LYS A 148 -16.05 24.31 5.45
C LYS A 148 -16.91 23.29 6.21
N THR A 149 -18.08 22.93 5.70
CA THR A 149 -19.05 22.07 6.43
C THR A 149 -19.02 20.61 5.98
N SER A 150 -18.06 20.23 5.14
CA SER A 150 -18.04 18.87 4.59
C SER A 150 -17.76 17.81 5.67
N GLY A 151 -18.58 16.76 5.70
CA GLY A 151 -18.37 15.59 6.57
C GLY A 151 -17.05 14.86 6.30
N GLY A 152 -16.45 15.09 5.13
CA GLY A 152 -15.13 14.57 4.75
C GLY A 152 -13.99 15.06 5.65
N ILE A 153 -14.09 16.27 6.23
CA ILE A 153 -13.07 16.77 7.16
C ILE A 153 -13.06 15.92 8.43
N ALA A 154 -14.23 15.73 9.05
CA ALA A 154 -14.36 14.94 10.28
C ALA A 154 -13.92 13.49 10.07
N ALA A 155 -14.29 12.88 8.94
CA ALA A 155 -13.88 11.52 8.60
C ALA A 155 -12.37 11.40 8.38
N SER A 156 -11.75 12.39 7.72
CA SER A 156 -10.30 12.40 7.50
C SER A 156 -9.52 12.52 8.81
N ILE A 157 -9.95 13.42 9.70
CA ILE A 157 -9.36 13.56 11.05
C ILE A 157 -9.50 12.25 11.83
N ASN A 158 -10.67 11.62 11.78
CA ASN A 158 -10.92 10.36 12.48
C ASN A 158 -9.97 9.24 12.03
N VAL A 159 -9.70 9.15 10.72
CA VAL A 159 -8.68 8.22 10.18
C VAL A 159 -7.28 8.61 10.65
N LEU A 160 -6.93 9.91 10.61
CA LEU A 160 -5.62 10.38 11.04
C LEU A 160 -5.34 10.12 12.53
N GLU A 161 -6.38 10.14 13.36
CA GLU A 161 -6.29 9.90 14.80
C GLU A 161 -6.31 8.41 15.13
N ASN A 162 -7.33 7.68 14.67
CA ASN A 162 -7.61 6.33 15.14
C ASN A 162 -6.98 5.23 14.29
N VAL A 163 -6.56 5.55 13.06
CA VAL A 163 -6.05 4.57 12.11
C VAL A 163 -4.56 4.80 11.84
N THR A 164 -4.17 5.97 11.33
CA THR A 164 -2.73 6.25 11.09
C THR A 164 -2.00 6.67 12.36
N GLN A 165 -2.74 7.17 13.37
CA GLN A 165 -2.19 7.71 14.62
C GLN A 165 -1.13 8.79 14.36
N GLU A 166 -1.33 9.61 13.33
CA GLU A 166 -0.48 10.75 12.95
C GLU A 166 -0.94 12.05 13.60
N VAL A 167 -2.20 12.10 14.06
CA VAL A 167 -2.81 13.28 14.66
C VAL A 167 -3.41 12.92 16.01
N LYS A 168 -3.24 13.78 17.00
CA LYS A 168 -3.97 13.74 18.26
C LYS A 168 -4.99 14.89 18.29
N VAL A 169 -6.23 14.58 18.67
CA VAL A 169 -7.27 15.61 18.84
C VAL A 169 -7.33 16.03 20.31
N GLU A 170 -7.28 17.34 20.56
CA GLU A 170 -7.46 17.91 21.89
C GLU A 170 -8.61 18.92 21.92
N GLY A 171 -9.27 19.02 23.07
CA GLY A 171 -10.41 19.92 23.26
C GLY A 171 -11.69 19.45 22.57
N LYS A 172 -12.74 20.27 22.70
CA LYS A 172 -14.06 20.03 22.11
C LYS A 172 -14.62 21.33 21.53
N ALA A 173 -15.51 21.19 20.54
CA ALA A 173 -16.21 22.30 19.89
C ALA A 173 -15.25 23.42 19.44
N LYS A 174 -15.41 24.64 19.94
CA LYS A 174 -14.62 25.82 19.55
C LYS A 174 -13.15 25.76 19.97
N ASN A 175 -12.82 24.93 20.96
CA ASN A 175 -11.44 24.76 21.44
C ASN A 175 -10.78 23.50 20.86
N LYS A 176 -11.37 22.92 19.81
CA LYS A 176 -10.84 21.70 19.19
C LYS A 176 -9.56 22.01 18.42
N ARG A 177 -8.53 21.21 18.67
CA ARG A 177 -7.19 21.36 18.09
C ARG A 177 -6.67 20.02 17.60
N TYR A 178 -5.94 20.05 16.51
CA TYR A 178 -5.30 18.92 15.85
C TYR A 178 -3.81 19.06 15.97
N ILE A 179 -3.15 18.10 16.60
CA ILE A 179 -1.72 18.12 16.90
C ILE A 179 -1.06 17.00 16.13
N TRP A 180 -0.04 17.31 15.34
CA TRP A 180 0.78 16.30 14.69
C TRP A 180 1.63 15.57 15.72
N VAL A 181 1.59 14.24 15.71
CA VAL A 181 2.42 13.39 16.55
C VAL A 181 3.47 12.73 15.67
N ASP A 182 4.68 13.28 15.66
CA ASP A 182 5.81 12.68 14.93
C ASP A 182 6.07 11.26 15.44
N LYS A 183 6.14 10.31 14.51
CA LYS A 183 6.58 8.93 14.73
C LYS A 183 7.79 8.64 13.85
#